data_AF-A0A2J4XVL6-F1
#
_entry.id   AF-A0A2J4XVL6-F1
#
_cell.length_a   1.000
_cell.length_b   1.000
_cell.length_c   1.000
_cell.angle_alpha   90.00
_cell.angle_beta   90.00
_cell.angle_gamma   90.00
#
_symmetry.space_group_name_H-M   'P 1'
#
loop_
_entity.id
_entity.type
_entity.pdbx_description
1 polymer ?
#
loop_
_entity_poly.entity_id
_entity_poly.type
_entity_poly.pdbx_seq_one_letter_code
_entity_poly.pdbx_strand_id
1 'polypeptide(L)' 'MERYETLFAQLKARREGAFVPFVTLGDPNPEQSLKIIDTLIEAGADALE' A
#
# COMPACT_ATOMS: atom_id res chain seq x y z
N MET A 1 -6.71 -16.21 -7.87
CA MET A 1 -5.45 -15.49 -8.13
C MET A 1 -5.27 -14.55 -6.96
N GLU A 2 -4.15 -14.66 -6.25
CA GLU A 2 -3.92 -13.90 -5.02
C GLU A 2 -3.69 -12.41 -5.33
N ARG A 3 -4.03 -11.52 -4.38
CA ARG A 3 -3.96 -10.05 -4.59
C ARG A 3 -2.56 -9.60 -5.04
N TYR A 4 -1.52 -10.15 -4.42
CA TYR A 4 -0.12 -9.86 -4.74
C TYR A 4 0.29 -10.34 -6.14
N GLU A 5 -0.15 -11.53 -6.56
CA GLU A 5 0.16 -12.05 -7.89
C GLU A 5 -0.38 -11.11 -8.98
N THR A 6 -1.62 -10.65 -8.80
CA THR A 6 -2.27 -9.72 -9.71
C THR A 6 -1.55 -8.37 -9.75
N LEU A 7 -1.20 -7.82 -8.58
CA LEU A 7 -0.49 -6.55 -8.44
C LEU A 7 0.87 -6.57 -9.16
N PHE A 8 1.71 -7.57 -8.86
CA PHE A 8 3.05 -7.65 -9.45
C PHE A 8 3.01 -7.94 -10.96
N ALA A 9 2.01 -8.68 -11.44
CA ALA A 9 1.81 -8.86 -12.87
C ALA A 9 1.49 -7.52 -13.58
N GLN A 10 0.66 -6.68 -12.98
CA GLN A 10 0.31 -5.35 -13.51
C GLN A 10 1.52 -4.41 -13.51
N LEU A 11 2.26 -4.32 -12.39
CA LEU A 11 3.46 -3.49 -12.28
C LEU A 11 4.52 -3.89 -13.31
N LYS A 12 4.75 -5.20 -13.48
CA LYS A 12 5.67 -5.73 -14.48
C LYS A 12 5.27 -5.34 -15.90
N ALA A 13 3.96 -5.38 -16.22
CA ALA A 13 3.46 -4.96 -17.53
C ALA A 13 3.70 -3.47 -17.80
N ARG A 14 3.65 -2.63 -16.76
CA ARG A 14 3.92 -1.18 -16.83
C ARG A 14 5.40 -0.81 -16.70
N ARG A 15 6.28 -1.77 -16.38
CA ARG A 15 7.72 -1.57 -16.09
C ARG A 15 7.95 -0.64 -14.88
N GLU A 16 7.11 -0.78 -13.87
CA GLU A 16 7.19 -0.01 -12.62
C GLU A 16 7.76 -0.88 -11.49
N GLY A 17 8.41 -0.23 -10.52
CA GLY A 17 8.69 -0.84 -9.22
C GLY A 17 7.46 -0.74 -8.32
N ALA A 18 7.43 -1.54 -7.25
CA ALA A 18 6.37 -1.47 -6.25
C ALA A 18 6.73 -0.46 -5.14
N PHE A 19 5.78 0.38 -4.76
CA PHE A 19 5.86 1.21 -3.56
C PHE A 19 5.04 0.58 -2.43
N VAL A 20 5.74 0.07 -1.41
CA VAL A 20 5.14 -0.65 -0.27
C VAL A 20 5.59 0.00 1.04
N PRO A 21 4.87 1.01 1.55
CA PRO A 21 5.16 1.63 2.84
C PRO A 21 4.71 0.75 4.02
N PHE A 22 5.46 0.84 5.11
CA PHE A 22 5.15 0.22 6.39
C PHE A 22 4.51 1.23 7.36
N VAL A 23 3.46 0.82 8.07
CA VAL A 23 2.76 1.64 9.08
C VAL A 23 2.56 0.85 10.36
N THR A 24 3.05 1.40 11.47
CA THR A 24 2.71 0.86 12.79
C THR A 24 1.29 1.25 13.18
N LEU A 25 0.40 0.26 13.35
CA LEU A 25 -0.98 0.50 13.75
C LEU A 25 -1.06 0.97 15.21
N GLY A 26 -1.89 1.99 15.44
CA GLY A 26 -2.10 2.58 16.76
C GLY A 26 -1.09 3.67 17.14
N ASP A 27 -0.10 3.95 16.29
CA ASP A 27 0.82 5.08 16.47
C ASP A 27 0.48 6.19 15.46
N PRO A 28 0.12 7.42 15.89
CA PRO A 28 -0.06 7.86 17.28
C PRO A 28 -1.38 7.41 17.96
N ASN A 29 -2.40 6.99 17.19
CA ASN A 29 -3.66 6.41 17.69
C ASN A 29 -4.43 5.71 16.55
N PRO A 30 -5.45 4.88 16.84
CA PRO A 30 -6.20 4.15 15.82
C PRO A 30 -6.86 5.04 14.75
N GLU A 31 -7.41 6.20 15.11
CA GLU A 31 -8.04 7.08 14.11
C GLU A 31 -7.02 7.66 13.13
N GLN A 32 -5.81 8.00 13.60
CA GLN A 32 -4.75 8.50 12.75
C GLN A 32 -4.15 7.40 11.87
N SER A 33 -4.02 6.17 12.36
CA SER A 33 -3.55 5.05 11.52
C SER A 33 -4.48 4.83 10.31
N LEU A 34 -5.80 4.89 10.49
CA LEU A 34 -6.75 4.77 9.38
C LEU A 34 -6.58 5.90 8.35
N LYS A 35 -6.47 7.14 8.82
CA LYS A 35 -6.23 8.30 7.93
C LYS A 35 -4.91 8.16 7.16
N ILE A 36 -3.86 7.66 7.80
CA ILE A 36 -2.56 7.42 7.16
C ILE A 36 -2.71 6.35 6.06
N ILE A 37 -3.39 5.23 6.35
CA ILE A 37 -3.65 4.16 5.38
C ILE A 37 -4.40 4.71 4.16
N ASP A 38 -5.48 5.45 4.35
CA ASP A 38 -6.26 6.06 3.25
C ASP A 38 -5.38 7.01 2.42
N THR A 39 -4.59 7.85 3.10
CA THR A 39 -3.67 8.79 2.44
C THR A 39 -2.62 8.07 1.60
N LEU A 40 -2.05 6.97 2.10
CA LEU A 40 -1.05 6.19 1.37
C LEU A 40 -1.65 5.53 0.12
N ILE A 41 -2.88 5.03 0.22
CA ILE A 41 -3.60 4.47 -0.93
C ILE A 41 -3.86 5.57 -1.98
N GLU A 42 -4.37 6.72 -1.57
CA GLU A 42 -4.61 7.87 -2.47
C GLU A 42 -3.32 8.39 -3.11
N ALA A 43 -2.19 8.32 -2.40
CA ALA A 43 -0.87 8.70 -2.89
C ALA A 43 -0.22 7.66 -3.82
N GLY A 44 -0.84 6.50 -4.01
CA GLY A 44 -0.38 5.46 -4.95
C GLY A 44 0.45 4.34 -4.33
N ALA A 45 0.27 4.03 -3.04
CA ALA A 45 0.81 2.80 -2.47
C ALA A 45 0.22 1.57 -3.18
N ASP A 46 1.09 0.66 -3.60
CA ASP A 46 0.71 -0.57 -4.29
C ASP A 46 0.23 -1.65 -3.32
N ALA A 47 0.85 -1.68 -2.13
CA ALA A 47 0.51 -2.53 -1.00
C ALA A 47 0.91 -1.83 0.31
N LEU A 48 0.53 -2.38 1.46
CA LEU A 48 0.83 -1.84 2.78
C LEU A 48 1.40 -2.95 3.66
N GLU A 49 2.39 -2.60 4.49
CA GLU A 49 2.92 -3.43 5.58
C GLU A 49 2.57 -2.88 6.96
#